data_AF-A0A520YZP6-F1
#
_entry.id   AF-A0A520YZP6-F1
#
_cell.length_a   1.000
_cell.length_b   1.000
_cell.length_c   1.000
_cell.angle_alpha   90.00
_cell.angle_beta   90.00
_cell.angle_gamma   90.00
#
_symmetry.space_group_name_H-M   'P 1'
#
loop_
_entity.id
_entity.type
_entity.pdbx_description
1 polymer ?
#
loop_
_entity_poly.entity_id
_entity_poly.type
_entity_poly.pdbx_seq_one_letter_code
_entity_poly.pdbx_strand_id
1 'polypeptide(L)'
;MLCIDKDKLSEIEKEARQSYPVECCGLLLGTNTSEKKVIEVRSIRNTNTERSHDRYEIEGREFIKADKEAARKGLQIIGIYHSHPDHPAIPSDFDTEHAWCGYSYLIAAVENGIKIEIRSWVFDDEKKVFQEEEINES
;
A
#
# COMPACT_ATOMS: atom_id res chain seq x y z
N MET A 1 -11.80 7.00 4.24
CA MET A 1 -12.43 5.73 3.82
C MET A 1 -11.89 5.43 2.45
N LEU A 2 -11.35 4.22 2.28
CA LEU A 2 -10.77 3.73 1.04
C LEU A 2 -11.74 2.74 0.40
N CYS A 3 -12.23 3.06 -0.79
CA CYS A 3 -13.09 2.17 -1.58
C CYS A 3 -12.22 1.34 -2.52
N ILE A 4 -12.30 0.01 -2.40
CA ILE A 4 -11.50 -0.92 -3.19
C ILE A 4 -12.34 -2.17 -3.50
N ASP A 5 -12.36 -2.56 -4.77
CA ASP A 5 -13.11 -3.73 -5.22
C ASP A 5 -12.42 -5.03 -4.76
N LYS A 6 -13.22 -6.09 -4.54
CA LYS A 6 -12.72 -7.39 -4.03
C LYS A 6 -11.60 -8.01 -4.86
N ASP A 7 -11.66 -7.81 -6.17
CA ASP A 7 -10.66 -8.33 -7.11
C ASP A 7 -9.30 -7.68 -6.88
N LYS A 8 -9.28 -6.36 -6.60
CA LYS A 8 -8.06 -5.59 -6.30
C LYS A 8 -7.48 -5.96 -4.94
N LEU A 9 -8.31 -6.19 -3.93
CA LEU A 9 -7.84 -6.76 -2.65
C LEU A 9 -7.24 -8.16 -2.85
N SER A 10 -7.90 -9.01 -3.65
CA SER A 10 -7.40 -10.36 -3.96
C SER A 10 -6.07 -10.33 -4.72
N GLU A 11 -5.85 -9.35 -5.59
CA GLU A 11 -4.55 -9.13 -6.26
C GLU A 11 -3.46 -8.82 -5.24
N ILE A 12 -3.72 -7.93 -4.27
CA ILE A 12 -2.78 -7.59 -3.19
C ILE A 12 -2.48 -8.80 -2.31
N GLU A 13 -3.51 -9.54 -1.89
CA GLU A 13 -3.34 -10.76 -1.07
C GLU A 13 -2.49 -11.81 -1.78
N LYS A 14 -2.74 -12.00 -3.09
CA LYS A 14 -1.97 -12.95 -3.89
C LYS A 14 -0.50 -12.55 -3.96
N GLU A 15 -0.22 -11.27 -4.20
CA GLU A 15 1.15 -10.75 -4.26
C GLU A 15 1.87 -10.89 -2.92
N ALA A 16 1.20 -10.55 -1.82
CA ALA A 16 1.73 -10.67 -0.47
C ALA A 16 2.06 -12.13 -0.12
N ARG A 17 1.17 -13.07 -0.48
CA ARG A 17 1.42 -14.51 -0.31
C ARG A 17 2.59 -15.02 -1.14
N GLN A 18 2.71 -14.58 -2.39
CA GLN A 18 3.78 -15.00 -3.29
C GLN A 18 5.15 -14.42 -2.90
N SER A 19 5.15 -13.27 -2.25
CA SER A 19 6.37 -12.59 -1.80
C SER A 19 6.87 -13.10 -0.45
N TYR A 20 6.02 -13.74 0.37
CA TYR A 20 6.45 -14.32 1.64
C TYR A 20 7.67 -15.26 1.45
N PRO A 21 8.73 -15.14 2.28
CA PRO A 21 8.81 -14.37 3.53
C PRO A 21 9.37 -12.95 3.41
N VAL A 22 9.43 -12.35 2.22
CA VAL A 22 9.87 -10.97 2.02
C VAL A 22 8.70 -10.01 1.84
N GLU A 23 8.93 -8.72 2.11
CA GLU A 23 7.91 -7.69 1.90
C GLU A 23 7.68 -7.41 0.41
N CYS A 24 6.41 -7.44 -0.01
CA CYS A 24 5.98 -6.83 -1.25
C CYS A 24 5.58 -5.37 -1.03
N CYS A 25 5.62 -4.57 -2.09
CA CYS A 25 5.07 -3.23 -2.08
C CYS A 25 4.47 -2.87 -3.44
N GLY A 26 3.68 -1.80 -3.47
CA GLY A 26 3.13 -1.29 -4.70
C GLY A 26 2.27 -0.06 -4.50
N LEU A 27 1.66 0.39 -5.59
CA LEU A 27 0.89 1.62 -5.64
C LEU A 27 -0.60 1.33 -5.83
N LEU A 28 -1.41 2.13 -5.15
CA LEU A 28 -2.85 2.20 -5.33
C LEU A 28 -3.14 3.38 -6.27
N LEU A 29 -3.65 3.07 -7.46
CA LEU A 29 -4.00 4.05 -8.48
C LEU A 29 -5.51 4.21 -8.55
N GLY A 30 -5.98 5.45 -8.58
CA GLY A 30 -7.39 5.70 -8.45
C GLY A 30 -7.81 7.16 -8.59
N THR A 31 -8.99 7.45 -8.06
CA THR A 31 -9.56 8.80 -8.00
C THR A 31 -9.67 9.25 -6.54
N ASN A 32 -9.44 10.53 -6.29
CA ASN A 32 -9.57 11.15 -4.97
C ASN A 32 -10.37 12.47 -5.10
N THR A 33 -11.65 12.36 -5.48
CA THR A 33 -12.53 13.52 -5.71
C THR A 33 -13.51 13.70 -4.56
N SER A 34 -14.47 12.78 -4.42
CA SER A 34 -15.42 12.69 -3.31
C SER A 34 -15.06 11.61 -2.30
N GLU A 35 -14.45 10.53 -2.79
CA GLU A 35 -13.94 9.40 -2.01
C GLU A 35 -12.66 8.89 -2.67
N LYS A 36 -11.79 8.25 -1.88
CA LYS A 36 -10.62 7.56 -2.41
C LYS A 36 -11.08 6.22 -2.97
N LYS A 37 -11.11 6.11 -4.30
CA LYS A 37 -11.48 4.87 -4.98
C LYS A 37 -10.29 4.28 -5.73
N VAL A 38 -9.88 3.08 -5.36
CA VAL A 38 -8.86 2.30 -6.07
C VAL A 38 -9.46 1.74 -7.36
N ILE A 39 -8.79 1.98 -8.48
CA ILE A 39 -9.17 1.50 -9.81
C ILE A 39 -8.15 0.49 -10.33
N GLU A 40 -6.86 0.73 -10.07
CA GLU A 40 -5.78 -0.19 -10.44
C GLU A 40 -4.82 -0.37 -9.26
N VAL A 41 -4.32 -1.60 -9.09
CA VAL A 41 -3.22 -1.92 -8.19
C VAL A 41 -2.00 -2.19 -9.04
N ARG A 42 -0.85 -1.67 -8.63
CA ARG A 42 0.41 -1.87 -9.34
C ARG A 42 1.48 -2.36 -8.38
N SER A 43 1.83 -3.64 -8.50
CA SER A 43 3.02 -4.18 -7.82
C SER A 43 4.27 -3.47 -8.31
N ILE A 44 5.11 -3.08 -7.35
CA ILE A 44 6.45 -2.57 -7.61
C ILE A 44 7.42 -3.49 -6.92
N ARG A 45 8.49 -3.84 -7.63
CA ARG A 45 9.55 -4.63 -7.03
C ARG A 45 10.20 -3.84 -5.90
N ASN A 46 10.18 -4.39 -4.68
CA ASN A 46 10.92 -3.83 -3.56
C ASN A 46 12.42 -3.80 -3.92
N THR A 47 13.00 -2.60 -4.02
CA THR A 47 14.41 -2.43 -4.37
C THR A 47 15.33 -2.45 -3.16
N ASN A 48 14.78 -2.49 -1.94
CA ASN A 48 15.57 -2.57 -0.73
C ASN A 48 16.17 -3.97 -0.56
N THR A 49 17.35 -4.20 -1.13
CA THR A 49 18.01 -5.52 -1.10
C THR A 49 18.72 -5.83 0.22
N GLU A 50 18.95 -4.83 1.08
CA GLU A 50 19.68 -4.99 2.34
C GLU A 50 18.75 -5.24 3.54
N ARG A 51 17.50 -4.78 3.45
CA ARG A 51 16.46 -4.86 4.51
C ARG A 51 15.06 -5.16 3.94
N SER A 52 14.96 -5.94 2.88
CA SER A 52 13.68 -6.35 2.26
C SER A 52 12.72 -7.11 3.19
N HIS A 53 13.18 -7.53 4.37
CA HIS A 53 12.38 -8.25 5.35
C HIS A 53 11.55 -7.35 6.28
N ASP A 54 11.94 -6.08 6.42
CA ASP A 54 11.36 -5.12 7.38
C ASP A 54 11.15 -3.72 6.80
N ARG A 55 11.49 -3.51 5.51
CA ARG A 55 11.39 -2.22 4.82
C ARG A 55 11.12 -2.39 3.33
N TYR A 56 10.22 -1.56 2.81
CA TYR A 56 10.05 -1.34 1.37
C TYR A 56 10.67 -0.01 0.93
N GLU A 57 11.26 -0.02 -0.26
CA GLU A 57 11.67 1.20 -0.96
C GLU A 57 11.12 1.13 -2.39
N ILE A 58 10.41 2.17 -2.80
CA ILE A 58 9.95 2.34 -4.17
C ILE A 58 10.98 3.22 -4.88
N GLU A 59 11.65 2.68 -5.91
CA GLU A 59 12.57 3.48 -6.71
C GLU A 59 11.83 4.70 -7.28
N GLY A 60 12.33 5.92 -7.03
CA GLY A 60 11.66 7.15 -7.45
C GLY A 60 11.36 7.22 -8.96
N ARG A 61 12.14 6.51 -9.79
CA ARG A 61 11.87 6.37 -11.23
C ARG A 61 10.61 5.58 -11.53
N GLU A 62 10.37 4.48 -10.82
CA GLU A 62 9.16 3.66 -10.98
C GLU A 62 7.94 4.40 -10.45
N PHE A 63 8.07 5.16 -9.35
CA PHE A 63 7.01 6.04 -8.87
C PHE A 63 6.62 7.10 -9.92
N ILE A 64 7.59 7.84 -10.46
CA ILE A 64 7.35 8.86 -11.50
C ILE A 64 6.73 8.25 -12.76
N LYS A 65 7.18 7.06 -13.14
CA LYS A 65 6.65 6.34 -14.30
C LYS A 65 5.20 5.93 -14.06
N ALA A 66 4.89 5.38 -12.89
CA ALA A 66 3.52 5.01 -12.51
C ALA A 66 2.59 6.22 -12.45
N ASP A 67 3.06 7.34 -11.88
CA ASP A 67 2.32 8.59 -11.84
C ASP A 67 1.97 9.10 -13.25
N LYS A 68 2.96 9.15 -14.15
CA LYS A 68 2.74 9.54 -15.56
C LYS A 68 1.78 8.63 -16.30
N GLU A 69 1.84 7.33 -16.05
CA GLU A 69 0.94 6.35 -16.67
C GLU A 69 -0.49 6.45 -16.11
N ALA A 70 -0.63 6.66 -14.80
CA ALA A 70 -1.92 6.91 -14.16
C ALA A 70 -2.55 8.19 -14.71
N ALA A 71 -1.79 9.27 -14.82
CA ALA A 71 -2.27 10.55 -15.33
C ALA A 71 -2.82 10.44 -16.76
N ARG A 72 -2.20 9.62 -17.63
CA ARG A 72 -2.70 9.36 -19.00
C ARG A 72 -4.06 8.66 -19.02
N LYS A 73 -4.42 7.96 -17.95
CA LYS A 73 -5.72 7.30 -17.76
C LYS A 73 -6.71 8.16 -16.98
N GLY A 74 -6.34 9.38 -16.59
CA GLY A 74 -7.14 10.22 -15.69
C GLY A 74 -7.14 9.73 -14.24
N LEU A 75 -6.18 8.90 -13.86
CA LEU A 75 -5.98 8.39 -12.50
C LEU A 75 -4.81 9.12 -11.83
N GLN A 76 -4.70 8.98 -10.52
CA GLN A 76 -3.57 9.43 -9.72
C GLN A 76 -3.14 8.34 -8.73
N ILE A 77 -1.93 8.45 -8.19
CA ILE A 77 -1.53 7.62 -7.05
C ILE A 77 -2.26 8.15 -5.82
N ILE A 78 -3.09 7.30 -5.20
CA ILE A 78 -3.88 7.65 -4.00
C ILE A 78 -3.37 6.95 -2.75
N GLY A 79 -2.41 6.04 -2.89
CA GLY A 79 -1.89 5.27 -1.78
C GLY A 79 -0.76 4.33 -2.17
N ILE A 80 -0.20 3.72 -1.14
CA ILE A 80 0.83 2.70 -1.19
C ILE A 80 0.28 1.47 -0.48
N TYR A 81 0.60 0.28 -0.98
CA TYR A 81 0.42 -0.94 -0.20
C TYR A 81 1.75 -1.64 0.01
N HIS A 82 1.86 -2.37 1.12
CA HIS A 82 2.96 -3.27 1.39
C HIS A 82 2.51 -4.42 2.30
N SER A 83 3.33 -5.47 2.39
CA SER A 83 3.05 -6.61 3.27
C SER A 83 4.03 -6.69 4.43
N HIS A 84 3.55 -7.17 5.57
CA HIS A 84 4.31 -7.46 6.78
C HIS A 84 4.36 -8.99 7.03
N PRO A 85 5.46 -9.67 6.70
CA PRO A 85 5.65 -11.09 7.00
C PRO A 85 5.74 -11.31 8.52
N ASP A 86 4.86 -12.11 9.10
CA ASP A 86 4.82 -12.47 10.53
C ASP A 86 4.77 -11.25 11.50
N HIS A 87 4.30 -10.11 10.99
CA HIS A 87 4.11 -8.85 11.72
C HIS A 87 2.67 -8.33 11.53
N PRO A 88 2.12 -7.56 12.48
CA PRO A 88 0.74 -7.07 12.41
C PRO A 88 0.55 -6.04 11.29
N ALA A 89 -0.70 -5.87 10.85
CA ALA A 89 -1.10 -4.93 9.79
C ALA A 89 -1.18 -3.48 10.31
N ILE A 90 -0.15 -3.03 11.01
CA ILE A 90 -0.03 -1.73 11.65
C ILE A 90 1.25 -1.06 11.13
N PRO A 91 1.25 0.26 10.83
CA PRO A 91 2.43 0.97 10.37
C PRO A 91 3.56 0.89 11.40
N SER A 92 4.79 0.72 10.93
CA SER A 92 5.98 0.79 11.76
C SER A 92 6.40 2.24 12.04
N ASP A 93 7.34 2.44 12.96
CA ASP A 93 7.96 3.75 13.18
C ASP A 93 8.63 4.27 11.89
N PHE A 94 9.23 3.36 11.11
CA PHE A 94 9.85 3.70 9.83
C PHE A 94 8.83 4.20 8.80
N ASP A 95 7.65 3.56 8.72
CA ASP A 95 6.55 4.04 7.87
C ASP A 95 6.13 5.45 8.25
N THR A 96 6.05 5.71 9.55
CA THR A 96 5.62 7.00 10.11
C THR A 96 6.57 8.13 9.73
N GLU A 97 7.88 7.87 9.76
CA GLU A 97 8.92 8.84 9.38
C GLU A 97 8.91 9.18 7.87
N HIS A 98 8.45 8.26 7.02
CA HIS A 98 8.50 8.39 5.56
C HIS A 98 7.10 8.61 4.92
N ALA A 99 6.07 8.78 5.74
CA ALA A 99 4.71 8.92 5.28
C ALA A 99 4.44 10.27 4.60
N TRP A 100 3.81 10.21 3.42
CA TRP A 100 3.16 11.34 2.77
C TRP A 100 1.71 11.52 3.23
N CYS A 101 1.40 12.76 3.61
CA CYS A 101 0.04 13.21 3.92
C CYS A 101 -0.90 13.02 2.72
N GLY A 102 -2.15 12.63 2.99
CA GLY A 102 -3.19 12.44 1.98
C GLY A 102 -3.19 11.08 1.29
N TYR A 103 -2.13 10.27 1.43
CA TYR A 103 -2.06 8.91 0.89
C TYR A 103 -2.76 7.91 1.83
N SER A 104 -3.29 6.83 1.25
CA SER A 104 -3.71 5.65 2.01
C SER A 104 -2.59 4.60 2.03
N TYR A 105 -2.35 4.02 3.18
CA TYR A 105 -1.33 2.99 3.42
C TYR A 105 -2.03 1.69 3.74
N LEU A 106 -2.11 0.80 2.76
CA LEU A 106 -2.73 -0.51 2.92
C LEU A 106 -1.66 -1.52 3.31
N ILE A 107 -1.80 -2.12 4.49
CA ILE A 107 -0.82 -3.05 5.05
C ILE A 107 -1.45 -4.44 5.09
N ALA A 108 -0.79 -5.39 4.43
CA ALA A 108 -1.16 -6.80 4.43
C ALA A 108 -0.26 -7.59 5.39
N ALA A 109 -0.76 -7.90 6.59
CA ALA A 109 -0.08 -8.84 7.48
C ALA A 109 -0.20 -10.26 6.92
N VAL A 110 0.93 -10.95 6.78
CA VAL A 110 0.99 -12.33 6.27
C VAL A 110 1.52 -13.24 7.36
N GLU A 111 0.63 -13.99 8.00
CA GLU A 111 0.95 -14.90 9.10
C GLU A 111 1.22 -16.32 8.57
N ASN A 112 2.44 -16.81 8.80
CA ASN A 112 2.93 -18.12 8.35
C ASN A 112 2.72 -18.38 6.84
N GLY A 113 2.70 -17.34 6.01
CA GLY A 113 2.45 -17.45 4.56
C GLY A 113 1.03 -17.87 4.17
N ILE A 114 0.10 -18.01 5.11
CA ILE A 114 -1.23 -18.58 4.85
C ILE A 114 -2.32 -17.52 5.05
N LYS A 115 -2.38 -16.98 6.27
CA LYS A 115 -3.44 -16.06 6.70
C LYS A 115 -3.01 -14.63 6.37
N ILE A 116 -3.91 -13.91 5.72
CA ILE A 116 -3.68 -12.51 5.36
C ILE A 116 -4.74 -11.64 6.03
N GLU A 117 -4.29 -10.58 6.70
CA GLU A 117 -5.14 -9.54 7.25
C GLU A 117 -4.73 -8.21 6.62
N ILE A 118 -5.71 -7.50 6.05
CA ILE A 118 -5.48 -6.21 5.39
C ILE A 118 -6.12 -5.10 6.22
N ARG A 119 -5.37 -4.02 6.44
CA ARG A 119 -5.86 -2.78 7.05
C ARG A 119 -5.37 -1.58 6.25
N SER A 120 -6.13 -0.47 6.29
CA SER A 120 -5.72 0.80 5.68
C SER A 120 -5.46 1.84 6.75
N TRP A 121 -4.52 2.73 6.49
CA TRP A 121 -4.09 3.78 7.39
C TRP A 121 -3.89 5.09 6.63
N VAL A 122 -4.18 6.21 7.26
CA VAL A 122 -3.86 7.55 6.72
C VAL A 122 -3.01 8.29 7.72
N PHE A 123 -1.97 8.94 7.22
CA PHE A 123 -1.08 9.74 8.05
C PHE A 123 -1.68 11.13 8.33
N ASP A 124 -1.82 11.47 9.60
CA ASP A 124 -2.22 12.79 10.10
C ASP A 124 -0.95 13.63 10.35
N ASP A 125 -0.67 14.58 9.45
CA ASP A 125 0.56 15.39 9.49
C ASP A 125 0.62 16.35 10.68
N GLU A 126 -0.54 16.78 11.21
CA GLU A 126 -0.61 17.66 12.38
C GLU A 126 -0.25 16.91 13.66
N LYS A 127 -0.78 15.69 13.80
CA LYS A 127 -0.56 14.85 14.98
C LYS A 127 0.67 13.96 14.87
N LYS A 128 1.26 13.83 13.67
CA LYS A 128 2.37 12.92 13.36
C LYS A 128 2.06 11.46 13.74
N VAL A 129 0.82 11.03 13.50
CA VAL A 129 0.37 9.66 13.77
C VAL A 129 -0.45 9.11 12.61
N PHE A 130 -0.41 7.79 12.46
CA PHE A 130 -1.37 7.09 11.62
C PHE A 130 -2.71 6.94 12.30
N GLN A 131 -3.78 7.07 11.53
CA GLN A 131 -5.14 6.74 11.93
C GLN A 131 -5.65 5.64 11.01
N GLU A 132 -6.32 4.66 11.60
CA GLU A 132 -6.93 3.57 10.84
C GLU A 132 -8.01 4.15 9.92
N GLU A 133 -7.93 3.78 8.65
CA GLU A 133 -8.87 4.15 7.62
C GLU A 133 -9.77 2.96 7.31
N GLU A 134 -11.09 3.19 7.39
CA GLU A 134 -12.07 2.17 7.01
C GLU A 134 -11.93 1.81 5.53
N ILE A 135 -11.91 0.50 5.26
CA ILE A 135 -11.94 -0.08 3.92
C ILE A 135 -13.40 -0.41 3.58
N ASN A 136 -13.90 0.20 2.52
CA ASN A 136 -15.19 -0.13 1.94
C ASN A 136 -14.97 -1.07 0.74
N GLU A 137 -15.36 -2.32 0.93
CA GLU A 137 -15.22 -3.38 -0.08
C GLU A 137 -16.47 -3.40 -0.97
N SER A 138 -16.33 -2.93 -2.22
CA SER A 138 -17.41 -2.90 -3.21
C SER A 138 -17.45 -4.10 -4.16
#